data_AF-A0A6N4AMC2-F1
#
_entry.id   AF-A0A6N4AMC2-F1
#
_cell.length_a   1.000
_cell.length_b   1.000
_cell.length_c   1.000
_cell.angle_alpha   90.00
_cell.angle_beta   90.00
_cell.angle_gamma   90.00
#
_symmetry.space_group_name_H-M   'P 1'
#
loop_
_entity.id
_entity.type
_entity.pdbx_description
1 polymer ?
#
loop_
_entity_poly.entity_id
_entity_poly.type
_entity_poly.pdbx_seq_one_letter_code
_entity_poly.pdbx_strand_id
1 'polypeptide(L)'
;MNEQNNYQQPVEQNFQQPAPQYQQPAPQYQQPAPQYQQPAPQYQQHAPQYQQSYGPVRQLNTHRGLIKLILLTIITFGIYPLVFFSGISEDINLIASRFDGRKTMHYCLMAFIIGPLTLGIGFIVWFHNLSSRMGNELARRGIAYSFGASDYWLWNVLGSLIIIGPFVYLHKLARASVLLAEDYNIRG
;
A
#
# COMPACT_ATOMS: atom_id res chain seq x y z
N MET A 1 -102.71 -27.41 18.90
CA MET A 1 -102.89 -26.03 19.41
C MET A 1 -101.84 -25.83 20.49
N ASN A 2 -100.65 -25.30 20.19
CA ASN A 2 -100.31 -23.90 19.94
C ASN A 2 -100.84 -22.98 21.04
N GLU A 3 -99.99 -22.58 21.99
CA GLU A 3 -99.66 -21.18 22.29
C GLU A 3 -98.69 -21.04 23.48
N GLN A 4 -97.62 -20.26 23.23
CA GLN A 4 -96.95 -19.29 24.10
C GLN A 4 -96.75 -19.62 25.59
N ASN A 5 -95.49 -19.72 26.02
CA ASN A 5 -95.00 -18.90 27.14
C ASN A 5 -93.47 -18.74 27.07
N ASN A 6 -93.05 -17.51 27.29
CA ASN A 6 -91.73 -16.91 27.10
C ASN A 6 -91.03 -16.80 28.44
N TYR A 7 -89.79 -17.30 28.57
CA TYR A 7 -88.74 -16.67 29.40
C TYR A 7 -87.37 -16.97 28.79
N GLN A 8 -86.83 -15.98 28.06
CA GLN A 8 -85.46 -15.98 27.55
C GLN A 8 -84.47 -15.60 28.68
N GLN A 9 -83.44 -16.43 28.88
CA GLN A 9 -82.22 -16.10 29.64
C GLN A 9 -81.07 -15.72 28.68
N PRO A 10 -80.13 -14.85 29.11
CA PRO A 10 -79.32 -14.03 28.22
C PRO A 10 -78.01 -14.67 27.77
N VAL A 11 -77.54 -14.32 26.58
CA VAL A 11 -76.20 -14.64 26.05
C VAL A 11 -75.32 -13.39 26.04
N GLU A 12 -74.06 -13.61 26.41
CA GLU A 12 -73.05 -12.67 26.88
C GLU A 12 -72.57 -11.64 25.84
N GLN A 13 -72.48 -10.37 26.25
CA GLN A 13 -71.77 -9.31 25.52
C GLN A 13 -70.57 -8.84 26.35
N ASN A 14 -69.38 -8.99 25.77
CA ASN A 14 -68.08 -8.62 26.31
C ASN A 14 -67.94 -7.08 26.34
N PHE A 15 -67.82 -6.47 27.51
CA PHE A 15 -67.59 -5.03 27.68
C PHE A 15 -66.18 -4.74 28.25
N GLN A 16 -65.51 -3.77 27.63
CA GLN A 16 -64.21 -3.20 27.96
C GLN A 16 -64.22 -2.42 29.29
N GLN A 17 -63.09 -2.38 30.02
CA GLN A 17 -62.69 -1.19 30.80
C GLN A 17 -61.17 -1.18 31.16
N PRO A 18 -60.47 -0.02 31.06
CA PRO A 18 -59.06 0.14 31.46
C PRO A 18 -58.88 0.49 32.94
N ALA A 19 -57.77 0.04 33.55
CA ALA A 19 -57.46 0.17 34.99
C ALA A 19 -56.56 1.40 35.33
N PRO A 20 -56.64 1.95 36.57
CA PRO A 20 -56.13 3.28 36.93
C PRO A 20 -54.64 3.34 37.33
N GLN A 21 -54.01 4.50 37.11
CA GLN A 21 -52.68 4.87 37.61
C GLN A 21 -52.74 5.38 39.05
N TYR A 22 -51.81 4.92 39.90
CA TYR A 22 -51.47 5.57 41.17
C TYR A 22 -50.00 6.00 41.14
N GLN A 23 -49.76 7.29 41.39
CA GLN A 23 -48.42 7.89 41.56
C GLN A 23 -48.13 8.05 43.06
N GLN A 24 -46.93 7.67 43.49
CA GLN A 24 -46.43 7.86 44.86
C GLN A 24 -45.10 8.65 44.79
N PRO A 25 -44.87 9.73 45.57
CA PRO A 25 -43.62 10.48 45.54
C PRO A 25 -42.55 9.87 46.48
N ALA A 26 -41.30 9.78 46.03
CA ALA A 26 -40.15 9.33 46.84
C ALA A 26 -39.29 10.53 47.31
N PRO A 27 -38.79 10.55 48.55
CA PRO A 27 -38.02 11.67 49.10
C PRO A 27 -36.57 11.73 48.57
N GLN A 28 -36.09 12.96 48.29
CA GLN A 28 -34.70 13.25 47.94
C GLN A 28 -33.85 13.48 49.19
N TYR A 29 -32.79 12.68 49.37
CA TYR A 29 -31.67 13.02 50.25
C TYR A 29 -30.53 13.58 49.40
N GLN A 30 -30.17 14.85 49.61
CA GLN A 30 -29.00 15.49 48.99
C GLN A 30 -27.80 15.34 49.93
N GLN A 31 -26.76 14.65 49.47
CA GLN A 31 -25.46 14.59 50.12
C GLN A 31 -24.47 15.43 49.27
N PRO A 32 -23.72 16.41 49.83
CA PRO A 32 -22.75 17.17 49.05
C PRO A 32 -21.50 16.33 48.77
N ALA A 33 -21.15 16.15 47.50
CA ALA A 33 -19.89 15.52 47.08
C ALA A 33 -18.76 16.58 47.05
N PRO A 34 -17.58 16.32 47.63
CA PRO A 34 -16.45 17.25 47.54
C PRO A 34 -15.89 17.30 46.10
N GLN A 35 -15.82 18.51 45.53
CA GLN A 35 -15.14 18.76 44.25
C GLN A 35 -13.63 18.81 44.46
N TYR A 36 -12.93 17.78 44.01
CA TYR A 36 -11.50 17.87 43.72
C TYR A 36 -11.33 18.44 42.31
N GLN A 37 -10.96 19.72 42.20
CA GLN A 37 -10.54 20.32 40.93
C GLN A 37 -9.06 19.99 40.69
N GLN A 38 -8.81 18.94 39.90
CA GLN A 38 -7.52 18.78 39.23
C GLN A 38 -7.52 19.61 37.94
N PRO A 39 -6.53 20.50 37.69
CA PRO A 39 -6.37 21.11 36.38
C PRO A 39 -6.02 20.01 35.37
N ALA A 40 -6.85 19.83 34.34
CA ALA A 40 -6.52 18.94 33.24
C ALA A 40 -5.30 19.50 32.48
N PRO A 41 -4.21 18.75 32.31
CA PRO A 41 -3.12 19.19 31.45
C PRO A 41 -3.64 19.27 30.01
N GLN A 42 -3.70 20.48 29.46
CA GLN A 42 -3.91 20.68 28.03
C GLN A 42 -2.65 20.20 27.30
N TYR A 43 -2.69 18.95 26.84
CA TYR A 43 -1.76 18.50 25.81
C TYR A 43 -2.13 19.21 24.50
N GLN A 44 -1.52 20.37 24.24
CA GLN A 44 -1.45 20.91 22.89
C GLN A 44 -0.59 19.97 22.05
N GLN A 45 -1.25 18.97 21.49
CA GLN A 45 -0.70 18.10 20.47
C GLN A 45 -0.44 18.98 19.24
N HIS A 46 0.77 19.53 19.17
CA HIS A 46 1.31 20.09 17.93
C HIS A 46 1.44 18.90 16.98
N ALA A 47 0.37 18.61 16.23
CA ALA A 47 0.49 17.72 15.09
C ALA A 47 1.56 18.33 14.19
N PRO A 48 2.68 17.64 13.91
CA PRO A 48 3.62 18.13 12.93
C PRO A 48 2.85 18.22 11.61
N GLN A 49 2.53 19.45 11.20
CA GLN A 49 2.12 19.75 9.84
C GLN A 49 3.35 19.43 8.99
N TYR A 50 3.44 18.19 8.52
CA TYR A 50 4.35 17.83 7.46
C TYR A 50 3.92 18.66 6.25
N GLN A 51 4.53 19.83 6.08
CA GLN A 51 4.49 20.58 4.84
C GLN A 51 5.15 19.67 3.80
N GLN A 52 4.30 18.89 3.13
CA GLN A 52 4.71 17.91 2.14
C GLN A 52 5.21 18.72 0.94
N SER A 53 6.53 18.92 0.88
CA SER A 53 7.17 19.51 -0.28
C SER A 53 6.81 18.63 -1.48
N TYR A 54 6.02 19.16 -2.41
CA TYR A 54 5.62 18.48 -3.64
C TYR A 54 6.77 18.39 -4.66
N GLY A 55 8.00 18.68 -4.25
CA GLY A 55 9.20 18.56 -5.07
C GLY A 55 9.97 17.25 -4.81
N PRO A 56 10.86 16.86 -5.74
CA PRO A 56 11.73 15.71 -5.55
C PRO A 56 12.60 15.87 -4.29
N VAL A 57 12.61 14.86 -3.43
CA VAL A 57 13.39 14.84 -2.17
C VAL A 57 14.90 14.85 -2.45
N ARG A 58 15.31 14.24 -3.56
CA ARG A 58 16.68 14.28 -4.10
C ARG A 58 16.64 14.14 -5.62
N GLN A 59 17.67 14.61 -6.31
CA GLN A 59 17.84 14.33 -7.73
C GLN A 59 18.26 12.86 -7.93
N LEU A 60 17.55 12.16 -8.81
CA LEU A 60 17.81 10.77 -9.19
C LEU A 60 18.69 10.68 -10.43
N ASN A 61 19.39 9.57 -10.57
CA ASN A 61 20.37 9.37 -11.64
C ASN A 61 19.68 9.01 -12.97
N THR A 62 19.83 9.88 -13.97
CA THR A 62 19.26 9.74 -15.32
C THR A 62 20.27 9.20 -16.36
N HIS A 63 21.49 8.86 -15.94
CA HIS A 63 22.56 8.41 -16.84
C HIS A 63 22.89 6.92 -16.68
N ARG A 64 21.87 6.09 -16.43
CA ARG A 64 21.97 4.63 -16.43
C ARG A 64 21.82 4.09 -17.85
N GLY A 65 22.60 3.06 -18.19
CA GLY A 65 22.55 2.46 -19.52
C GLY A 65 23.33 1.16 -19.60
N LEU A 66 22.99 0.32 -20.60
CA LEU A 66 23.60 -0.99 -20.79
C LEU A 66 25.11 -0.91 -21.05
N ILE A 67 25.54 0.00 -21.94
CA ILE A 67 26.96 0.14 -22.29
C ILE A 67 27.77 0.50 -21.04
N LYS A 68 27.28 1.47 -20.25
CA LYS A 68 27.89 1.85 -18.97
C LYS A 68 27.95 0.68 -18.00
N LEU A 69 26.88 -0.12 -17.90
CA LEU A 69 26.84 -1.34 -17.10
C LEU A 69 27.93 -2.33 -17.53
N ILE A 70 28.02 -2.65 -18.82
CA ILE A 70 29.00 -3.62 -19.33
C ILE A 70 30.43 -3.13 -19.09
N LEU A 71 30.75 -1.90 -19.50
CA LEU A 71 32.09 -1.34 -19.38
C LEU A 71 32.54 -1.27 -17.92
N LEU A 72 31.69 -0.75 -17.03
CA LEU A 72 32.04 -0.64 -15.62
C LEU A 72 32.07 -2.00 -14.92
N THR A 73 31.27 -2.98 -15.36
CA THR A 73 31.36 -4.34 -14.82
C THR A 73 32.75 -4.93 -15.09
N ILE A 74 33.31 -4.71 -16.29
CA ILE A 74 34.67 -5.16 -16.63
C ILE A 74 35.72 -4.42 -15.80
N ILE A 75 35.66 -3.08 -15.78
CA ILE A 75 36.66 -2.23 -15.09
C ILE A 75 36.66 -2.46 -13.57
N THR A 76 35.49 -2.75 -12.99
CA THR A 76 35.34 -2.95 -11.54
C THR A 76 35.37 -4.43 -11.13
N PHE A 77 35.79 -5.33 -12.03
CA PHE A 77 35.87 -6.77 -11.77
C PHE A 77 34.57 -7.37 -11.20
N GLY A 78 33.43 -6.99 -11.76
CA GLY A 78 32.12 -7.53 -11.38
C GLY A 78 31.41 -6.80 -10.23
N ILE A 79 31.98 -5.73 -9.67
CA ILE A 79 31.39 -5.01 -8.53
C ILE A 79 30.27 -4.05 -8.98
N TYR A 80 30.40 -3.41 -10.14
CA TYR A 80 29.45 -2.37 -10.60
C TYR A 80 27.96 -2.79 -10.64
N PRO A 81 27.58 -4.02 -11.04
CA PRO A 81 26.20 -4.49 -10.98
C PRO A 81 25.56 -4.31 -9.59
N LEU A 82 26.33 -4.46 -8.50
CA LEU A 82 25.81 -4.25 -7.14
C LEU A 82 25.33 -2.80 -6.97
N VAL A 83 26.13 -1.83 -7.40
CA VAL A 83 25.79 -0.40 -7.34
C VAL A 83 24.62 -0.08 -8.27
N PHE A 84 24.65 -0.64 -9.48
CA PHE A 84 23.62 -0.41 -10.49
C PHE A 84 22.23 -0.85 -10.01
N PHE A 85 22.08 -2.11 -9.58
CA PHE A 85 20.79 -2.64 -9.14
C PHE A 85 20.35 -2.08 -7.79
N SER A 86 21.30 -1.81 -6.87
CA SER A 86 21.01 -1.13 -5.60
C SER A 86 20.42 0.25 -5.86
N GLY A 87 21.06 1.04 -6.72
CA GLY A 87 20.56 2.35 -7.10
C GLY A 87 19.19 2.32 -7.79
N ILE A 88 18.88 1.29 -8.59
CA ILE A 88 17.53 1.13 -9.17
C ILE A 88 16.50 0.83 -8.07
N SER A 89 16.85 -0.06 -7.12
CA SER A 89 15.95 -0.46 -6.03
C SER A 89 15.61 0.69 -5.08
N GLU A 90 16.58 1.56 -4.79
CA GLU A 90 16.35 2.77 -3.99
C GLU A 90 15.49 3.79 -4.73
N ASP A 91 15.79 4.04 -6.00
CA ASP A 91 15.05 5.02 -6.78
C ASP A 91 13.58 4.61 -6.92
N ILE A 92 13.29 3.34 -7.26
CA ILE A 92 11.90 2.88 -7.34
C ILE A 92 11.19 2.93 -5.98
N ASN A 93 11.89 2.69 -4.87
CA ASN A 93 11.32 2.88 -3.53
C ASN A 93 10.92 4.33 -3.30
N LEU A 94 11.82 5.25 -3.61
CA LEU A 94 11.59 6.67 -3.40
C LEU A 94 10.50 7.24 -4.33
N ILE A 95 10.39 6.72 -5.55
CA ILE A 95 9.38 7.11 -6.54
C ILE A 95 8.00 6.53 -6.21
N ALA A 96 7.92 5.23 -5.89
CA ALA A 96 6.65 4.48 -5.89
C ALA A 96 6.11 4.16 -4.49
N SER A 97 6.94 4.09 -3.42
CA SER A 97 6.51 3.58 -2.11
C SER A 97 5.35 4.37 -1.48
N ARG A 98 5.23 5.66 -1.79
CA ARG A 98 4.11 6.49 -1.30
C ARG A 98 2.76 6.14 -1.95
N PHE A 99 2.78 5.49 -3.11
CA PHE A 99 1.58 5.16 -3.88
C PHE A 99 1.19 3.69 -3.73
N ASP A 100 2.17 2.78 -3.73
CA ASP A 100 1.89 1.34 -3.67
C ASP A 100 2.05 0.72 -2.28
N GLY A 101 2.63 1.46 -1.33
CA GLY A 101 2.88 0.98 0.04
C GLY A 101 3.92 -0.15 0.13
N ARG A 102 4.63 -0.46 -0.95
CA ARG A 102 5.61 -1.56 -1.02
C ARG A 102 7.04 -1.04 -0.88
N LYS A 103 7.99 -1.95 -0.58
CA LYS A 103 9.43 -1.68 -0.69
C LYS A 103 10.13 -2.80 -1.45
N THR A 104 10.84 -2.42 -2.50
CA THR A 104 11.80 -3.26 -3.19
C THR A 104 13.00 -3.42 -2.27
N MET A 105 13.39 -4.67 -2.04
CA MET A 105 14.55 -4.98 -1.23
C MET A 105 15.84 -4.47 -1.89
N HIS A 106 16.74 -3.90 -1.09
CA HIS A 106 18.03 -3.42 -1.56
C HIS A 106 18.85 -4.58 -2.17
N TYR A 107 19.52 -4.33 -3.30
CA TYR A 107 20.15 -5.41 -4.05
C TYR A 107 21.33 -6.07 -3.31
N CYS A 108 22.08 -5.36 -2.46
CA CYS A 108 23.11 -6.01 -1.63
C CYS A 108 22.55 -7.09 -0.70
N LEU A 109 21.38 -6.85 -0.09
CA LEU A 109 20.72 -7.84 0.76
C LEU A 109 20.29 -9.06 -0.07
N MET A 110 19.76 -8.80 -1.28
CA MET A 110 19.49 -9.86 -2.25
C MET A 110 20.73 -10.66 -2.62
N ALA A 111 21.84 -9.99 -2.97
CA ALA A 111 23.02 -10.62 -3.53
C ALA A 111 23.79 -11.46 -2.50
N PHE A 112 23.94 -10.96 -1.27
CA PHE A 112 24.80 -11.58 -0.26
C PHE A 112 24.07 -12.54 0.68
N ILE A 113 22.77 -12.38 0.88
CA ILE A 113 22.01 -13.19 1.85
C ILE A 113 20.97 -14.03 1.13
N ILE A 114 20.00 -13.39 0.47
CA ILE A 114 18.83 -14.10 -0.05
C ILE A 114 19.18 -14.98 -1.25
N GLY A 115 20.02 -14.50 -2.16
CA GLY A 115 20.47 -15.24 -3.34
C GLY A 115 21.12 -16.58 -2.95
N PRO A 116 22.17 -16.59 -2.12
CA PRO A 116 22.79 -17.81 -1.63
C PRO A 116 21.82 -18.70 -0.83
N LEU A 117 21.03 -18.10 0.06
CA LEU A 117 20.08 -18.84 0.91
C LEU A 117 19.01 -19.58 0.11
N THR A 118 18.55 -18.99 -0.98
CA THR A 118 17.48 -19.53 -1.84
C THR A 118 18.01 -20.26 -3.07
N LEU A 119 19.33 -20.50 -3.14
CA LEU A 119 20.01 -21.11 -4.30
C LEU A 119 19.64 -20.42 -5.63
N GLY A 120 19.51 -19.09 -5.59
CA GLY A 120 19.24 -18.25 -6.76
C GLY A 120 17.76 -17.96 -7.05
N ILE A 121 16.80 -18.69 -6.46
CA ILE A 121 15.36 -18.46 -6.69
C ILE A 121 14.96 -17.03 -6.29
N GLY A 122 15.57 -16.49 -5.23
CA GLY A 122 15.34 -15.13 -4.77
C GLY A 122 15.60 -14.08 -5.85
N PHE A 123 16.59 -14.28 -6.74
CA PHE A 123 16.84 -13.34 -7.84
C PHE A 123 15.67 -13.32 -8.82
N ILE A 124 15.09 -14.48 -9.13
CA ILE A 124 13.95 -14.58 -10.06
C ILE A 124 12.76 -13.78 -9.52
N VAL A 125 12.42 -14.01 -8.26
CA VAL A 125 11.31 -13.30 -7.59
C VAL A 125 11.60 -11.81 -7.50
N TRP A 126 12.84 -11.44 -7.19
CA TRP A 126 13.24 -10.04 -7.07
C TRP A 126 13.13 -9.29 -8.40
N PHE A 127 13.69 -9.84 -9.48
CA PHE A 127 13.63 -9.22 -10.81
C PHE A 127 12.20 -9.17 -11.37
N HIS A 128 11.39 -10.20 -11.13
CA HIS A 128 9.97 -10.18 -11.46
C HIS A 128 9.24 -9.01 -10.78
N ASN A 129 9.36 -8.93 -9.44
CA ASN A 129 8.68 -7.91 -8.64
C ASN A 129 9.18 -6.50 -8.97
N LEU A 130 10.49 -6.31 -9.13
CA LEU A 130 11.06 -5.04 -9.55
C LEU A 130 10.49 -4.60 -10.90
N SER A 131 10.49 -5.50 -11.89
CA SER A 131 10.03 -5.18 -13.24
C SER A 131 8.54 -4.85 -13.26
N SER A 132 7.71 -5.63 -12.56
CA SER A 132 6.28 -5.33 -12.41
C SER A 132 6.05 -3.96 -11.77
N ARG A 133 6.81 -3.65 -10.72
CA ARG A 133 6.65 -2.39 -9.97
C ARG A 133 7.04 -1.18 -10.81
N MET A 134 8.16 -1.26 -11.54
CA MET A 134 8.57 -0.21 -12.47
C MET A 134 7.57 -0.03 -13.61
N GLY A 135 7.02 -1.13 -14.14
CA GLY A 135 5.97 -1.09 -15.17
C GLY A 135 4.70 -0.39 -14.72
N ASN A 136 4.22 -0.73 -13.51
CA ASN A 136 3.06 -0.08 -12.92
C ASN A 136 3.30 1.43 -12.73
N GLU A 137 4.52 1.82 -12.34
CA GLU A 137 4.86 3.23 -12.13
C GLU A 137 4.99 4.00 -13.45
N LEU A 138 5.54 3.38 -14.51
CA LEU A 138 5.54 3.95 -15.85
C LEU A 138 4.12 4.21 -16.35
N ALA A 139 3.22 3.24 -16.19
CA ALA A 139 1.82 3.37 -16.56
C ALA A 139 1.12 4.47 -15.73
N ARG A 140 1.35 4.50 -14.42
CA ARG A 140 0.77 5.50 -13.50
C ARG A 140 1.20 6.93 -13.84
N ARG A 141 2.46 7.11 -14.26
CA ARG A 141 3.02 8.41 -14.66
C ARG A 141 2.66 8.80 -16.12
N GLY A 142 2.00 7.92 -16.87
CA GLY A 142 1.66 8.17 -18.27
C GLY A 142 2.89 8.22 -19.18
N ILE A 143 4.00 7.59 -18.80
CA ILE A 143 5.23 7.54 -19.58
C ILE A 143 5.04 6.50 -20.68
N ALA A 144 5.18 6.91 -21.95
CA ALA A 144 4.99 6.07 -23.13
C ALA A 144 6.15 5.07 -23.33
N TYR A 145 6.30 4.14 -22.39
CA TYR A 145 7.31 3.08 -22.44
C TYR A 145 6.77 1.80 -21.77
N SER A 146 6.75 0.70 -22.52
CA SER A 146 6.29 -0.59 -22.01
C SER A 146 7.45 -1.40 -21.42
N PHE A 147 7.36 -1.65 -20.12
CA PHE A 147 8.27 -2.48 -19.37
C PHE A 147 7.52 -3.17 -18.23
N GLY A 148 7.81 -4.44 -17.95
CA GLY A 148 7.13 -5.15 -16.86
C GLY A 148 7.70 -6.53 -16.56
N ALA A 149 6.98 -7.30 -15.75
CA ALA A 149 7.32 -8.68 -15.44
C ALA A 149 7.36 -9.59 -16.69
N SER A 150 6.51 -9.32 -17.69
CA SER A 150 6.52 -10.04 -18.96
C SER A 150 7.85 -9.87 -19.70
N ASP A 151 8.43 -8.66 -19.70
CA ASP A 151 9.75 -8.42 -20.29
C ASP A 151 10.86 -9.16 -19.57
N TYR A 152 10.78 -9.27 -18.24
CA TYR A 152 11.72 -10.08 -17.47
C TYR A 152 11.67 -11.55 -17.92
N TRP A 153 10.49 -12.16 -17.94
CA TRP A 153 10.35 -13.55 -18.36
C TRP A 153 10.73 -13.77 -19.82
N LEU A 154 10.30 -12.89 -20.72
CA LEU A 154 10.57 -13.00 -22.15
C LEU A 154 12.06 -12.83 -22.45
N TRP A 155 12.69 -11.76 -21.95
CA TRP A 155 14.04 -11.41 -22.36
C TRP A 155 15.10 -12.02 -21.45
N ASN A 156 14.93 -11.98 -20.13
CA ASN A 156 15.94 -12.51 -19.22
C ASN A 156 15.89 -14.04 -19.08
N VAL A 157 14.69 -14.63 -19.07
CA VAL A 157 14.53 -16.08 -18.88
C VAL A 157 14.48 -16.81 -20.22
N LEU A 158 13.44 -16.59 -21.04
CA LEU A 158 13.31 -17.27 -22.33
C LEU A 158 14.38 -16.82 -23.33
N GLY A 159 14.68 -15.52 -23.36
CA GLY A 159 15.71 -14.96 -24.23
C GLY A 159 17.14 -15.35 -23.84
N SER A 160 17.37 -15.96 -22.67
CA SER A 160 18.70 -16.50 -22.32
C SER A 160 19.12 -17.63 -23.25
N LEU A 161 18.16 -18.34 -23.86
CA LEU A 161 18.41 -19.41 -24.83
C LEU A 161 19.17 -18.93 -26.07
N ILE A 162 19.13 -17.63 -26.38
CA ILE A 162 19.81 -17.01 -27.51
C ILE A 162 20.94 -16.06 -27.09
N ILE A 163 21.36 -16.08 -25.82
CA ILE A 163 22.42 -15.26 -25.19
C ILE A 163 22.12 -13.75 -25.16
N ILE A 164 21.55 -13.18 -26.21
CA ILE A 164 21.27 -11.74 -26.34
C ILE A 164 20.09 -11.28 -25.49
N GLY A 165 19.18 -12.18 -25.11
CA GLY A 165 17.97 -11.84 -24.36
C GLY A 165 18.24 -11.08 -23.05
N PRO A 166 19.11 -11.57 -22.16
CA PRO A 166 19.45 -10.86 -20.93
C PRO A 166 19.96 -9.43 -21.17
N PHE A 167 20.70 -9.19 -22.25
CA PHE A 167 21.16 -7.84 -22.61
C PHE A 167 19.99 -6.94 -23.04
N VAL A 168 19.02 -7.47 -23.78
CA VAL A 168 17.79 -6.75 -24.13
C VAL A 168 17.02 -6.39 -22.87
N TYR A 169 16.86 -7.33 -21.92
CA TYR A 169 16.21 -7.06 -20.64
C TYR A 169 16.92 -5.92 -19.88
N LEU A 170 18.25 -6.01 -19.73
CA LEU A 170 19.04 -5.01 -19.02
C LEU A 170 18.96 -3.63 -19.68
N HIS A 171 18.96 -3.57 -21.01
CA HIS A 171 18.73 -2.33 -21.74
C HIS A 171 17.35 -1.75 -21.41
N LYS A 172 16.30 -2.58 -21.45
CA LYS A 172 14.94 -2.13 -21.18
C LYS A 172 14.76 -1.66 -19.74
N LEU A 173 15.33 -2.38 -18.78
CA LEU A 173 15.33 -2.03 -17.36
C LEU A 173 16.07 -0.70 -17.12
N ALA A 174 17.25 -0.52 -17.73
CA ALA A 174 18.00 0.72 -17.62
C ALA A 174 17.21 1.90 -18.17
N ARG A 175 16.56 1.73 -19.33
CA ARG A 175 15.74 2.78 -19.96
C ARG A 175 14.52 3.13 -19.11
N ALA A 176 13.80 2.13 -18.60
CA ALA A 176 12.69 2.34 -17.66
C ALA A 176 13.15 3.14 -16.43
N SER A 177 14.30 2.78 -15.86
CA SER A 177 14.85 3.46 -14.69
C SER A 177 15.18 4.93 -14.98
N VAL A 178 15.75 5.24 -16.15
CA VAL A 178 16.08 6.61 -16.53
C VAL A 178 14.82 7.44 -16.72
N LEU A 179 13.83 6.92 -17.44
CA LEU A 179 12.57 7.63 -17.67
C LEU A 179 11.83 7.95 -16.37
N LEU A 180 11.80 6.98 -15.45
CA LEU A 180 11.22 7.19 -14.11
C LEU A 180 11.99 8.24 -13.30
N ALA A 181 13.32 8.22 -13.37
CA ALA A 181 14.17 9.22 -12.70
C ALA A 181 13.97 10.62 -13.31
N GLU A 182 13.90 10.73 -14.63
CA GLU A 182 13.65 12.00 -15.34
C GLU A 182 12.30 12.60 -14.94
N ASP A 183 11.23 11.81 -14.98
CA ASP A 183 9.90 12.30 -14.60
C ASP A 183 9.83 12.68 -13.11
N TYR A 184 10.44 11.87 -12.24
CA TYR A 184 10.55 12.19 -10.82
C TYR A 184 11.32 13.50 -10.57
N ASN A 185 12.45 13.70 -11.24
CA ASN A 185 13.28 14.89 -11.07
C ASN A 185 12.57 16.18 -11.49
N ILE A 186 11.57 16.08 -12.37
CA ILE A 186 10.75 17.21 -12.82
C ILE A 186 9.53 17.41 -11.90
N ARG A 187 8.84 16.31 -11.52
CA ARG A 187 7.49 16.36 -10.95
C ARG A 187 7.38 15.93 -9.49
N GLY A 188 8.39 15.26 -8.97
CA GLY A 188 8.36 14.62 -7.65
C GLY A 188 7.66 13.28 -7.60
#